data_AF-A0A8T0LW62-F1
#
_entry.id   AF-A0A8T0LW62-F1
#
_cell.length_a   1.000
_cell.length_b   1.000
_cell.length_c   1.000
_cell.angle_alpha   90.00
_cell.angle_beta   90.00
_cell.angle_gamma   90.00
#
_symmetry.space_group_name_H-M   'P 1'
#
loop_
_entity.id
_entity.type
_entity.pdbx_description
1 polymer ?
#
loop_
_entity_poly.entity_id
_entity_poly.type
_entity_poly.pdbx_seq_one_letter_code
_entity_poly.pdbx_strand_id
1 'polypeptide(L)'
;MVLYGASCTALYEKQDELVHFYRSESGKNNADEAVNDENENKKQSSSNGSGNSSALPPSGNNALNWAKCGNVVFVEIDALVRDFVSSQKALRQRNEQSHQFSSDRSFVSNGKDEGLNSGTMVTASQSPAEAIGTPLGKVLWSFIAFRGGELACLAACGRALASVHVMSQVAEKSIEKWIIEERRGSWDALALRLQVPELSGDEFEAACLEQGKMLTLQVLFLQQLRRAPVLTESLSLALLTKLMGWMERARVESSSLAEMKLLFLAAEVTNFVCKPLAEVLPATLKKQMLRQLCDLLLQFGHARRNNGIMKAIGLGGSLQYGVEFHVSCLAAGIFLRLQTRNGAPLRVDDRIPFKMTRTTEKHLRSLETMLQSKDAFQLGRRADALEAFARDSRRSLADQDEFFVTLFSSMYPAHGWLLAKCLP
;
A
#
# COMPACT_ATOMS: atom_id res chain seq x y z
N MET A 1 -23.06 14.35 8.81
CA MET A 1 -23.23 15.58 8.01
C MET A 1 -22.46 15.36 6.71
N VAL A 2 -23.09 14.68 5.75
CA VAL A 2 -22.58 14.56 4.39
C VAL A 2 -23.34 15.60 3.59
N LEU A 3 -22.67 16.65 3.18
CA LEU A 3 -23.26 17.66 2.30
C LEU A 3 -23.47 16.95 0.94
N TYR A 4 -24.69 16.55 0.61
CA TYR A 4 -25.04 16.15 -0.75
C TYR A 4 -25.70 17.36 -1.43
N GLY A 5 -24.90 18.11 -2.19
CA GLY A 5 -25.34 19.24 -3.01
C GLY A 5 -24.32 19.50 -4.13
N ALA A 6 -24.65 20.33 -5.11
CA ALA A 6 -23.78 20.61 -6.27
C ALA A 6 -22.38 21.14 -5.89
N SER A 7 -22.22 21.74 -4.71
CA SER A 7 -20.92 22.14 -4.14
C SER A 7 -20.05 20.95 -3.76
N CYS A 8 -20.64 19.79 -3.45
CA CYS A 8 -19.92 18.58 -3.11
C CYS A 8 -19.49 17.79 -4.34
N THR A 9 -20.28 17.72 -5.42
CA THR A 9 -19.79 17.17 -6.70
C THR A 9 -18.51 17.88 -7.15
N ALA A 10 -18.49 19.21 -7.04
CA ALA A 10 -17.29 19.99 -7.30
C ALA A 10 -16.17 19.70 -6.28
N LEU A 11 -16.46 19.40 -5.01
CA LEU A 11 -15.43 19.03 -4.02
C LEU A 11 -14.85 17.64 -4.30
N TYR A 12 -15.68 16.68 -4.72
CA TYR A 12 -15.30 15.33 -5.13
C TYR A 12 -14.38 15.38 -6.35
N GLU A 13 -14.81 16.04 -7.42
CA GLU A 13 -13.99 16.23 -8.64
C GLU A 13 -12.64 16.89 -8.32
N LYS A 14 -12.64 17.92 -7.45
CA LYS A 14 -11.42 18.65 -7.05
C LYS A 14 -10.48 17.85 -6.19
N GLN A 15 -11.00 16.96 -5.35
CA GLN A 15 -10.19 16.03 -4.58
C GLN A 15 -9.63 14.93 -5.49
N ASP A 16 -10.39 14.41 -6.46
CA ASP A 16 -9.87 13.41 -7.40
C ASP A 16 -8.70 13.95 -8.26
N GLU A 17 -8.70 15.24 -8.62
CA GLU A 17 -7.55 15.87 -9.30
C GLU A 17 -6.24 15.86 -8.48
N LEU A 18 -6.31 15.95 -7.14
CA LEU A 18 -5.12 15.86 -6.28
C LEU A 18 -4.39 14.53 -6.44
N VAL A 19 -5.14 13.46 -6.68
CA VAL A 19 -4.59 12.12 -6.89
C VAL A 19 -3.72 12.11 -8.15
N HIS A 20 -4.17 12.77 -9.21
CA HIS A 20 -3.44 12.87 -10.47
C HIS A 20 -2.16 13.71 -10.35
N PHE A 21 -2.22 14.84 -9.63
CA PHE A 21 -1.05 15.69 -9.41
C PHE A 21 0.09 14.94 -8.70
N TYR A 22 -0.22 14.23 -7.61
CA TYR A 22 0.79 13.49 -6.85
C TYR A 22 1.24 12.18 -7.52
N ARG A 23 0.39 11.55 -8.36
CA ARG A 23 0.84 10.44 -9.20
C ARG A 23 1.96 10.89 -10.15
N SER A 24 1.86 12.10 -10.70
CA SER A 24 2.88 12.65 -11.60
C SER A 24 4.21 12.99 -10.94
N GLU A 25 4.24 13.39 -9.67
CA GLU A 25 5.49 13.68 -8.94
C GLU A 25 6.21 12.40 -8.51
N SER A 26 5.46 11.37 -8.09
CA SER A 26 6.04 10.05 -7.73
C SER A 26 6.76 9.35 -8.89
N GLY A 27 6.43 9.70 -10.14
CA GLY A 27 7.13 9.20 -11.33
C GLY A 27 8.44 9.92 -11.65
N LYS A 28 8.69 11.11 -11.09
CA LYS A 28 9.91 11.90 -11.34
C LYS A 28 10.98 11.70 -10.27
N ASN A 29 10.59 11.52 -9.01
CA ASN A 29 11.56 11.42 -7.90
C ASN A 29 12.28 10.07 -7.82
N ASN A 30 11.82 9.04 -8.55
CA ASN A 30 12.47 7.72 -8.57
C ASN A 30 13.59 7.60 -9.62
N ALA A 31 13.81 8.61 -10.46
CA ALA A 31 14.83 8.57 -11.51
C ALA A 31 16.21 9.08 -11.04
N ASP A 32 16.29 9.86 -9.96
CA ASP A 32 17.50 10.62 -9.61
C ASP A 32 18.22 10.16 -8.34
N GLU A 33 17.74 9.12 -7.64
CA GLU A 33 18.36 8.63 -6.38
C GLU A 33 19.22 7.36 -6.53
N ALA A 34 19.64 7.04 -7.74
CA ALA A 34 20.64 6.02 -8.01
C ALA A 34 21.88 6.67 -8.61
N VAL A 35 22.77 7.19 -7.76
CA VAL A 35 24.24 7.25 -7.94
C VAL A 35 24.85 8.15 -6.85
N ASN A 36 25.76 7.55 -6.07
CA ASN A 36 26.74 8.11 -5.12
C ASN A 36 26.44 7.87 -3.63
N ASP A 37 27.07 6.85 -3.08
CA ASP A 37 27.89 7.02 -1.87
C ASP A 37 28.88 5.85 -1.76
N GLU A 38 30.08 6.06 -2.33
CA GLU A 38 31.29 5.31 -1.99
C GLU A 38 32.23 6.24 -1.21
N ASN A 39 32.81 5.68 -0.13
CA ASN A 39 33.88 6.17 0.73
C ASN A 39 33.56 7.22 1.80
N GLU A 40 33.55 6.78 3.07
CA GLU A 40 34.65 7.13 3.97
C GLU A 40 34.77 6.20 5.19
N ASN A 41 35.96 6.25 5.79
CA ASN A 41 36.72 5.14 6.37
C ASN A 41 36.50 4.88 7.88
N LYS A 42 36.70 3.60 8.24
CA LYS A 42 37.38 3.06 9.44
C LYS A 42 37.63 3.99 10.64
N LYS A 43 37.11 3.55 11.80
CA LYS A 43 37.92 3.45 13.04
C LYS A 43 37.47 2.24 13.88
N GLN A 44 38.39 1.28 14.01
CA GLN A 44 38.37 0.23 15.03
C GLN A 44 38.72 0.82 16.39
N SER A 45 38.00 0.44 17.43
CA SER A 45 38.59 0.18 18.75
C SER A 45 37.82 -0.93 19.47
N SER A 46 38.58 -1.88 19.96
CA SER A 46 38.19 -3.02 20.78
C SER A 46 38.05 -2.61 22.25
N SER A 47 37.09 -3.20 22.98
CA SER A 47 37.29 -3.60 24.38
C SER A 47 36.19 -4.56 24.86
N ASN A 48 36.60 -5.40 25.81
CA ASN A 48 35.95 -6.59 26.35
C ASN A 48 34.69 -6.32 27.20
N GLY A 49 33.97 -7.41 27.47
CA GLY A 49 32.66 -7.43 28.13
C GLY A 49 32.63 -7.09 29.62
N SER A 50 31.42 -6.82 30.08
CA SER A 50 30.88 -7.20 31.39
C SER A 50 29.38 -6.92 31.38
N GLY A 51 28.59 -7.90 31.80
CA GLY A 51 27.16 -7.71 32.02
C GLY A 51 26.88 -6.67 33.10
N ASN A 52 25.84 -5.87 32.88
CA ASN A 52 24.95 -5.41 33.94
C ASN A 52 23.65 -4.92 33.30
N SER A 53 22.55 -5.56 33.69
CA SER A 53 21.18 -5.16 33.45
C SER A 53 20.90 -3.83 34.14
N SER A 54 20.91 -2.72 33.40
CA SER A 54 20.38 -1.44 33.87
C SER A 54 19.00 -1.20 33.27
N ALA A 55 18.00 -1.17 34.14
CA ALA A 55 16.63 -0.82 33.83
C ALA A 55 16.55 0.54 33.12
N LEU A 56 15.76 0.59 32.05
CA LEU A 56 15.34 1.83 31.39
C LEU A 56 14.50 2.67 32.37
N PRO A 57 14.67 4.00 32.40
CA PRO A 57 13.84 4.86 33.24
C PRO A 57 12.40 4.92 32.66
N PRO A 58 11.38 5.16 33.51
CA PRO A 58 10.00 5.25 33.04
C PRO A 58 9.86 6.49 32.16
N SER A 59 9.52 6.27 30.90
CA SER A 59 9.23 7.36 29.96
C SER A 59 7.99 8.11 30.44
N GLY A 60 8.16 9.40 30.72
CA GLY A 60 7.12 10.30 31.21
C GLY A 60 5.85 10.28 30.35
N ASN A 61 4.73 10.32 31.06
CA ASN A 61 3.37 10.06 30.57
C ASN A 61 2.75 11.26 29.82
N ASN A 62 3.47 11.83 28.85
CA ASN A 62 2.94 12.85 27.92
C ASN A 62 2.71 12.24 26.52
N ALA A 63 2.06 11.08 26.45
CA ALA A 63 1.64 10.54 25.17
C ALA A 63 0.57 11.47 24.56
N LEU A 64 0.92 12.16 23.48
CA LEU A 64 0.00 12.98 22.69
C LEU A 64 -1.27 12.16 22.37
N ASN A 65 -2.44 12.72 22.74
CA ASN A 65 -3.71 12.08 22.42
C ASN A 65 -4.00 12.29 20.93
N TRP A 66 -3.65 11.29 20.12
CA TRP A 66 -3.84 11.34 18.67
C TRP A 66 -5.29 11.52 18.22
N ALA A 67 -6.29 11.19 19.05
CA ALA A 67 -7.68 11.50 18.74
C ALA A 67 -7.95 13.02 18.82
N LYS A 68 -7.33 13.71 19.79
CA LYS A 68 -7.34 15.19 19.84
C LYS A 68 -6.59 15.79 18.65
N CYS A 69 -5.43 15.23 18.28
CA CYS A 69 -4.68 15.68 17.11
C CYS A 69 -5.46 15.47 15.80
N GLY A 70 -6.18 14.35 15.65
CA GLY A 70 -7.05 14.10 14.50
C GLY A 70 -8.19 15.13 14.40
N ASN A 71 -8.68 15.66 15.52
CA ASN A 71 -9.64 16.77 15.50
C ASN A 71 -9.00 18.08 15.03
N VAL A 72 -7.73 18.34 15.35
CA VAL A 72 -7.01 19.52 14.83
C VAL A 72 -6.88 19.41 13.31
N VAL A 73 -6.43 18.26 12.79
CA VAL A 73 -6.33 18.02 11.34
C VAL A 73 -7.69 18.19 10.67
N PHE A 74 -8.75 17.65 11.27
CA PHE A 74 -10.11 17.81 10.77
C PHE A 74 -10.54 19.29 10.72
N VAL A 75 -10.29 20.07 11.77
CA VAL A 75 -10.66 21.50 11.83
C VAL A 75 -9.91 22.31 10.77
N GLU A 76 -8.62 22.06 10.57
CA GLU A 76 -7.82 22.75 9.54
C GLU A 76 -8.34 22.45 8.13
N ILE A 77 -8.63 21.18 7.83
CA ILE A 77 -9.20 20.78 6.54
C ILE A 77 -10.59 21.39 6.35
N ASP A 78 -11.44 21.33 7.37
CA ASP A 78 -12.80 21.86 7.32
C ASP A 78 -12.84 23.38 7.15
N ALA A 79 -11.96 24.13 7.83
CA ALA A 79 -11.80 25.56 7.64
C ALA A 79 -11.42 25.90 6.19
N LEU A 80 -10.42 25.20 5.64
CA LEU A 80 -9.95 25.39 4.27
C LEU A 80 -11.05 25.11 3.23
N VAL A 81 -11.86 24.07 3.47
CA VAL A 81 -13.01 23.74 2.62
C VAL A 81 -14.09 24.82 2.71
N ARG A 82 -14.42 25.31 3.91
CA ARG A 82 -15.42 26.37 4.11
C ARG A 82 -15.00 27.68 3.44
N ASP A 83 -13.74 28.07 3.57
CA ASP A 83 -13.20 29.30 2.97
C ASP A 83 -13.28 29.24 1.45
N PHE A 84 -12.95 28.09 0.87
CA PHE A 84 -13.07 27.89 -0.56
C PHE A 84 -14.52 27.93 -1.05
N VAL A 85 -15.45 27.26 -0.36
CA VAL A 85 -16.87 27.29 -0.71
C VAL A 85 -17.40 28.74 -0.65
N SER A 86 -16.96 29.52 0.34
CA SER A 86 -17.32 30.93 0.50
C SER A 86 -16.77 31.78 -0.65
N SER A 87 -15.51 31.58 -1.03
CA SER A 87 -14.87 32.24 -2.17
C SER A 87 -15.59 31.94 -3.49
N GLN A 88 -15.96 30.68 -3.73
CA GLN A 88 -16.72 30.28 -4.93
C GLN A 88 -18.11 30.91 -5.00
N LYS A 89 -18.81 31.03 -3.86
CA LYS A 89 -20.10 31.74 -3.78
C LYS A 89 -19.95 33.22 -4.09
N ALA A 90 -18.93 33.88 -3.54
CA ALA A 90 -18.64 35.29 -3.82
C ALA A 90 -18.30 35.54 -5.30
N LEU A 91 -17.51 34.65 -5.92
CA LEU A 91 -17.21 34.70 -7.36
C LEU A 91 -18.47 34.57 -8.22
N ARG A 92 -19.39 33.66 -7.89
CA ARG A 92 -20.67 33.51 -8.61
C ARG A 92 -21.54 34.76 -8.50
N GLN A 93 -21.71 35.30 -7.30
CA GLN A 93 -22.48 36.54 -7.08
C GLN A 93 -21.89 37.73 -7.84
N ARG A 94 -20.55 37.82 -7.90
CA ARG A 94 -19.87 38.87 -8.65
C ARG A 94 -20.10 38.75 -10.16
N ASN A 95 -20.06 37.53 -10.70
CA ASN A 95 -20.34 37.27 -12.11
C ASN A 95 -21.80 37.57 -12.47
N GLU A 96 -22.75 37.21 -11.61
CA GLU A 96 -24.17 37.53 -11.78
C GLU A 96 -24.41 39.06 -11.78
N GLN A 97 -23.77 39.79 -10.86
CA GLN A 97 -23.84 41.26 -10.82
C GLN A 97 -23.20 41.93 -12.03
N SER A 98 -22.08 41.40 -12.56
CA SER A 98 -21.48 41.93 -13.79
C SER A 98 -22.33 41.66 -15.04
N HIS A 99 -23.04 40.53 -15.10
CA HIS A 99 -23.98 40.29 -16.19
C HIS A 99 -25.20 41.21 -16.12
N GLN A 100 -25.67 41.53 -14.91
CA GLN A 100 -26.77 42.46 -14.71
C GLN A 100 -26.39 43.92 -15.08
N PHE A 101 -25.16 44.34 -14.80
CA PHE A 101 -24.64 45.65 -15.24
C PHE A 101 -24.33 45.74 -16.74
N SER A 102 -24.01 44.61 -17.41
CA SER A 102 -23.82 44.58 -18.87
C SER A 102 -25.13 44.59 -19.65
N SER A 103 -26.23 44.11 -19.08
CA SER A 103 -27.56 44.14 -19.71
C SER A 103 -28.21 45.54 -19.69
N ASP A 104 -27.76 46.45 -18.84
CA ASP A 104 -28.29 47.83 -18.73
C ASP A 104 -27.53 48.89 -19.55
N ARG A 105 -26.58 48.49 -20.40
CA ARG A 105 -25.76 49.43 -21.20
C ARG A 105 -25.92 49.33 -22.73
N SER A 106 -26.97 48.69 -23.22
CA SER A 106 -27.28 48.71 -24.66
C SER A 106 -28.17 49.90 -25.05
N PHE A 107 -27.69 51.14 -24.93
CA PHE A 107 -28.26 52.28 -25.66
C PHE A 107 -27.23 53.42 -25.85
N VAL A 108 -26.89 53.68 -27.14
CA VAL A 108 -26.29 54.92 -27.74
C VAL A 108 -24.80 55.20 -27.39
N SER A 109 -23.83 55.53 -28.26
CA SER A 109 -23.71 55.98 -29.68
C SER A 109 -22.30 55.70 -30.24
N ASN A 110 -22.19 55.73 -31.58
CA ASN A 110 -20.96 55.84 -32.40
C ASN A 110 -19.89 56.83 -31.89
N GLY A 111 -18.61 56.47 -32.09
CA GLY A 111 -17.47 57.40 -32.05
C GLY A 111 -16.12 56.69 -32.25
N LYS A 112 -15.28 57.22 -33.13
CA LYS A 112 -13.94 56.75 -33.53
C LYS A 112 -12.83 57.09 -32.51
N ASP A 113 -11.68 56.44 -32.73
CA ASP A 113 -10.29 56.82 -32.44
C ASP A 113 -9.56 56.29 -31.18
N GLU A 114 -8.44 55.62 -31.52
CA GLU A 114 -7.07 55.61 -30.97
C GLU A 114 -6.75 55.60 -29.46
N GLY A 115 -5.79 54.73 -29.10
CA GLY A 115 -4.68 55.11 -28.22
C GLY A 115 -4.58 54.45 -26.83
N LEU A 116 -3.50 53.66 -26.66
CA LEU A 116 -2.71 53.39 -25.44
C LEU A 116 -3.42 53.32 -24.06
N ASN A 117 -3.28 52.20 -23.33
CA ASN A 117 -2.13 51.91 -22.46
C ASN A 117 -2.43 50.80 -21.42
N SER A 118 -1.34 50.15 -21.01
CA SER A 118 -1.09 49.62 -19.66
C SER A 118 -1.84 48.36 -19.20
N GLY A 119 -1.09 47.26 -19.23
CA GLY A 119 -0.72 46.57 -17.99
C GLY A 119 -1.85 45.97 -17.17
N THR A 120 -2.10 44.69 -17.37
CA THR A 120 -1.95 43.66 -16.34
C THR A 120 -1.96 42.34 -17.10
N MET A 121 -0.84 41.62 -17.08
CA MET A 121 -0.81 40.24 -17.53
C MET A 121 -1.98 39.52 -16.86
N VAL A 122 -2.91 39.02 -17.67
CA VAL A 122 -3.92 38.05 -17.27
C VAL A 122 -3.17 36.91 -16.62
N THR A 123 -3.09 36.91 -15.29
CA THR A 123 -2.66 35.76 -14.51
C THR A 123 -3.57 34.64 -14.95
N ALA A 124 -2.97 33.61 -15.54
CA ALA A 124 -3.66 32.39 -15.94
C ALA A 124 -4.68 32.03 -14.86
N SER A 125 -5.96 31.99 -15.23
CA SER A 125 -7.04 31.65 -14.33
C SER A 125 -6.76 30.25 -13.78
N GLN A 126 -6.18 30.17 -12.57
CA GLN A 126 -6.00 28.91 -11.87
C GLN A 126 -7.35 28.21 -11.82
N SER A 127 -7.35 26.93 -12.19
CA SER A 127 -8.60 26.18 -12.16
C SER A 127 -9.11 26.19 -10.70
N PRO A 128 -10.44 26.23 -10.47
CA PRO A 128 -11.00 26.10 -9.13
C PRO A 128 -10.48 24.84 -8.39
N ALA A 129 -9.97 23.84 -9.10
CA ALA A 129 -9.37 22.66 -8.53
C ALA A 129 -7.93 22.89 -8.04
N GLU A 130 -7.07 23.58 -8.78
CA GLU A 130 -5.74 23.98 -8.30
C GLU A 130 -5.82 24.84 -7.03
N ALA A 131 -6.85 25.69 -6.94
CA ALA A 131 -7.08 26.64 -5.85
C ALA A 131 -7.41 26.01 -4.49
N ILE A 132 -8.09 24.85 -4.44
CA ILE A 132 -8.36 24.08 -3.20
C ILE A 132 -7.40 22.90 -3.06
N GLY A 133 -7.09 22.23 -4.16
CA GLY A 133 -6.31 20.99 -4.17
C GLY A 133 -4.93 21.25 -3.60
N THR A 134 -4.21 22.23 -4.13
CA THR A 134 -2.84 22.52 -3.70
C THR A 134 -2.77 22.88 -2.20
N PRO A 135 -3.62 23.78 -1.66
CA PRO A 135 -3.66 24.03 -0.22
C PRO A 135 -4.04 22.80 0.62
N LEU A 136 -5.04 22.03 0.21
CA LEU A 136 -5.48 20.83 0.93
C LEU A 136 -4.38 19.76 0.98
N GLY A 137 -3.73 19.49 -0.16
CA GLY A 137 -2.58 18.61 -0.25
C GLY A 137 -1.44 19.07 0.64
N LYS A 138 -1.10 20.37 0.63
CA LYS A 138 -0.07 20.95 1.51
C LYS A 138 -0.37 20.72 2.98
N VAL A 139 -1.61 20.94 3.43
CA VAL A 139 -2.00 20.72 4.84
C VAL A 139 -1.85 19.23 5.20
N LEU A 140 -2.41 18.33 4.39
CA LEU A 140 -2.35 16.89 4.63
C LEU A 140 -0.90 16.37 4.69
N TRP A 141 -0.07 16.77 3.72
CA TRP A 141 1.33 16.34 3.69
C TRP A 141 2.18 17.00 4.76
N SER A 142 1.88 18.23 5.15
CA SER A 142 2.55 18.87 6.30
C SER A 142 2.29 18.07 7.56
N PHE A 143 1.04 17.69 7.84
CA PHE A 143 0.73 16.84 8.99
C PHE A 143 1.40 15.48 8.90
N ILE A 144 1.32 14.81 7.74
CA ILE A 144 1.99 13.51 7.56
C ILE A 144 3.50 13.65 7.72
N ALA A 145 4.14 14.78 7.41
CA ALA A 145 5.59 14.96 7.59
C ALA A 145 6.02 14.97 9.07
N PHE A 146 5.16 15.39 10.01
CA PHE A 146 5.48 15.38 11.44
C PHE A 146 5.28 14.00 12.08
N ARG A 147 6.10 13.67 13.07
CA ARG A 147 6.01 12.39 13.79
C ARG A 147 4.69 12.28 14.54
N GLY A 148 3.93 11.23 14.26
CA GLY A 148 2.60 10.97 14.81
C GLY A 148 1.46 11.71 14.09
N GLY A 149 1.79 12.65 13.20
CA GLY A 149 0.79 13.28 12.34
C GLY A 149 0.15 12.29 11.37
N GLU A 150 0.82 11.19 11.01
CA GLU A 150 0.23 10.09 10.25
C GLU A 150 -0.99 9.48 10.93
N LEU A 151 -0.96 9.27 12.25
CA LEU A 151 -2.12 8.75 12.98
C LEU A 151 -3.25 9.77 13.06
N ALA A 152 -2.92 11.05 13.15
CA ALA A 152 -3.90 12.13 13.15
C ALA A 152 -4.60 12.24 11.78
N CYS A 153 -3.83 12.21 10.69
CA CYS A 153 -4.35 12.18 9.32
C CYS A 153 -5.20 10.95 9.06
N LEU A 154 -4.77 9.76 9.50
CA LEU A 154 -5.55 8.53 9.36
C LEU A 154 -6.89 8.60 10.11
N ALA A 155 -6.93 9.23 11.28
CA ALA A 155 -8.15 9.42 12.07
C ALA A 155 -9.06 10.57 11.57
N ALA A 156 -8.52 11.47 10.74
CA ALA A 156 -9.24 12.60 10.18
C ALA A 156 -9.76 12.32 8.78
N CYS A 157 -9.05 11.54 7.96
CA CYS A 157 -9.27 11.46 6.52
C CYS A 157 -10.70 11.08 6.15
N GLY A 158 -11.28 10.03 6.75
CA GLY A 158 -12.67 9.66 6.45
C GLY A 158 -13.75 10.50 7.12
N ARG A 159 -13.39 11.51 7.91
CA ARG A 159 -14.34 12.54 8.38
C ARG A 159 -14.22 13.82 7.56
N ALA A 160 -13.00 14.15 7.12
CA ALA A 160 -12.65 15.44 6.53
C ALA A 160 -12.69 15.44 5.00
N LEU A 161 -12.51 14.28 4.36
CA LEU A 161 -12.44 14.15 2.91
C LEU A 161 -13.72 13.52 2.37
N ALA A 162 -14.13 13.99 1.20
CA ALA A 162 -15.30 13.48 0.52
C ALA A 162 -14.90 12.40 -0.51
N SER A 163 -13.83 12.63 -1.27
CA SER A 163 -13.28 11.70 -2.25
C SER A 163 -12.63 10.49 -1.57
N VAL A 164 -13.16 9.32 -1.92
CA VAL A 164 -12.59 8.04 -1.54
C VAL A 164 -11.18 7.83 -2.11
N HIS A 165 -10.85 8.43 -3.25
CA HIS A 165 -9.55 8.34 -3.89
C HIS A 165 -8.46 9.13 -3.15
N VAL A 166 -8.78 10.31 -2.62
CA VAL A 166 -7.84 11.06 -1.77
C VAL A 166 -7.75 10.40 -0.39
N MET A 167 -8.89 9.95 0.15
CA MET A 167 -8.90 9.21 1.41
C MET A 167 -7.98 7.99 1.35
N SER A 168 -8.03 7.20 0.28
CA SER A 168 -7.22 5.97 0.14
C SER A 168 -5.75 6.32 0.03
N GLN A 169 -5.40 7.41 -0.66
CA GLN A 169 -4.03 7.89 -0.76
C GLN A 169 -3.47 8.41 0.58
N VAL A 170 -4.24 9.22 1.31
CA VAL A 170 -3.86 9.73 2.63
C VAL A 170 -3.74 8.59 3.64
N ALA A 171 -4.69 7.64 3.61
CA ALA A 171 -4.65 6.46 4.47
C ALA A 171 -3.40 5.62 4.20
N GLU A 172 -3.13 5.27 2.94
CA GLU A 172 -1.95 4.47 2.58
C GLU A 172 -0.66 5.16 2.99
N LYS A 173 -0.51 6.46 2.70
CA LYS A 173 0.71 7.21 3.05
C LYS A 173 0.89 7.32 4.56
N SER A 174 -0.19 7.49 5.31
CA SER A 174 -0.14 7.49 6.77
C SER A 174 0.28 6.12 7.32
N ILE A 175 -0.21 5.04 6.74
CA ILE A 175 0.15 3.66 7.13
C ILE A 175 1.60 3.33 6.73
N GLU A 176 2.04 3.71 5.53
CA GLU A 176 3.43 3.59 5.07
C GLU A 176 4.37 4.27 6.06
N LYS A 177 4.11 5.54 6.40
CA LYS A 177 4.94 6.26 7.36
C LYS A 177 5.01 5.54 8.70
N TRP A 178 3.88 5.06 9.21
CA TRP A 178 3.83 4.36 10.50
C TRP A 178 4.61 3.04 10.50
N ILE A 179 4.38 2.18 9.50
CA ILE A 179 4.93 0.83 9.44
C ILE A 179 6.37 0.81 8.92
N ILE A 180 6.66 1.62 7.91
CA ILE A 180 7.91 1.54 7.12
C ILE A 180 8.94 2.55 7.61
N GLU A 181 8.58 3.82 7.69
CA GLU A 181 9.52 4.91 8.04
C GLU A 181 9.78 4.95 9.54
N GLU A 182 8.71 4.98 10.34
CA GLU A 182 8.78 4.99 11.81
C GLU A 182 9.00 3.59 12.40
N ARG A 183 8.97 2.54 11.55
CA ARG A 183 9.18 1.12 11.90
C ARG A 183 8.36 0.65 13.09
N ARG A 184 7.11 1.13 13.20
CA ARG A 184 6.22 0.75 14.29
C ARG A 184 5.47 -0.51 13.92
N GLY A 185 5.69 -1.60 14.65
CA GLY A 185 5.02 -2.89 14.39
C GLY A 185 3.57 -2.98 14.92
N SER A 186 2.94 -1.89 15.35
CA SER A 186 1.59 -1.93 15.94
C SER A 186 0.51 -1.63 14.90
N TRP A 187 -0.06 -2.68 14.34
CA TRP A 187 -1.20 -2.61 13.42
C TRP A 187 -2.51 -2.30 14.14
N ASP A 188 -2.60 -2.59 15.43
CA ASP A 188 -3.76 -2.27 16.27
C ASP A 188 -4.10 -0.78 16.25
N ALA A 189 -3.06 0.05 16.35
CA ALA A 189 -3.21 1.50 16.37
C ALA A 189 -3.82 2.04 15.07
N LEU A 190 -3.53 1.40 13.93
CA LEU A 190 -4.05 1.74 12.61
C LEU A 190 -5.49 1.29 12.46
N ALA A 191 -5.79 0.04 12.81
CA ALA A 191 -7.14 -0.53 12.73
C ALA A 191 -8.15 0.21 13.62
N LEU A 192 -7.71 0.79 14.74
CA LEU A 192 -8.59 1.61 15.60
C LEU A 192 -8.83 3.03 15.05
N ARG A 193 -7.95 3.53 14.19
CA ARG A 193 -7.96 4.95 13.76
C ARG A 193 -8.52 5.17 12.37
N LEU A 194 -8.31 4.24 11.43
CA LEU A 194 -8.91 4.37 10.11
C LEU A 194 -10.44 4.40 10.26
N GLN A 195 -11.06 5.53 9.95
CA GLN A 195 -12.51 5.67 9.94
C GLN A 195 -12.93 5.78 8.49
N VAL A 196 -13.79 4.86 8.04
CA VAL A 196 -14.42 4.93 6.72
C VAL A 196 -15.91 5.19 6.95
N PRO A 197 -16.53 6.20 6.33
CA PRO A 197 -17.96 6.42 6.39
C PRO A 197 -18.72 5.16 5.96
N GLU A 198 -19.76 4.80 6.71
CA GLU A 198 -20.53 3.55 6.47
C GLU A 198 -21.10 3.49 5.04
N LEU A 199 -21.57 4.62 4.51
CA LEU A 199 -22.13 4.72 3.16
C LEU A 199 -21.08 4.66 2.05
N SER A 200 -19.79 4.76 2.37
CA SER A 200 -18.70 4.81 1.39
C SER A 200 -17.78 3.58 1.49
N GLY A 201 -18.13 2.56 2.27
CA GLY A 201 -17.27 1.40 2.52
C GLY A 201 -16.84 0.67 1.25
N ASP A 202 -17.80 0.32 0.39
CA ASP A 202 -17.54 -0.43 -0.85
C ASP A 202 -16.82 0.44 -1.89
N GLU A 203 -17.20 1.71 -2.03
CA GLU A 203 -16.55 2.68 -2.92
C GLU A 203 -15.09 2.94 -2.49
N PHE A 204 -14.84 3.06 -1.19
CA PHE A 204 -13.51 3.24 -0.62
C PHE A 204 -12.61 2.02 -0.85
N GLU A 205 -13.15 0.82 -0.67
CA GLU A 205 -12.43 -0.40 -0.97
C GLU A 205 -12.09 -0.52 -2.46
N ALA A 206 -13.05 -0.20 -3.34
CA ALA A 206 -12.84 -0.18 -4.78
C ALA A 206 -11.74 0.82 -5.18
N ALA A 207 -11.75 2.04 -4.62
CA ALA A 207 -10.72 3.04 -4.82
C ALA A 207 -9.34 2.56 -4.32
N CYS A 208 -9.27 1.90 -3.16
CA CYS A 208 -8.04 1.30 -2.66
C CYS A 208 -7.47 0.25 -3.62
N LEU A 209 -8.32 -0.61 -4.19
CA LEU A 209 -7.91 -1.63 -5.14
C LEU A 209 -7.41 -1.04 -6.46
N GLU A 210 -8.16 -0.08 -7.01
CA GLU A 210 -7.81 0.59 -8.26
C GLU A 210 -6.43 1.26 -8.17
N GLN A 211 -6.13 1.87 -7.02
CA GLN A 211 -4.89 2.60 -6.77
C GLN A 211 -3.79 1.77 -6.10
N GLY A 212 -3.99 0.46 -5.90
CA GLY A 212 -2.98 -0.43 -5.32
C GLY A 212 -2.64 -0.14 -3.83
N LYS A 213 -3.61 0.33 -3.03
CA LYS A 213 -3.43 0.67 -1.60
C LYS A 213 -3.47 -0.57 -0.70
N MET A 214 -2.48 -1.44 -0.85
CA MET A 214 -2.45 -2.77 -0.22
C MET A 214 -2.39 -2.71 1.30
N LEU A 215 -1.66 -1.76 1.89
CA LEU A 215 -1.57 -1.66 3.36
C LEU A 215 -2.90 -1.16 3.96
N THR A 216 -3.60 -0.28 3.24
CA THR A 216 -4.95 0.19 3.62
C THR A 216 -5.96 -0.96 3.57
N LEU A 217 -5.95 -1.76 2.50
CA LEU A 217 -6.78 -2.97 2.39
C LEU A 217 -6.48 -3.95 3.54
N GLN A 218 -5.21 -4.15 3.89
CA GLN A 218 -4.80 -4.96 5.04
C GLN A 218 -5.40 -4.42 6.35
N VAL A 219 -5.37 -3.10 6.58
CA VAL A 219 -6.01 -2.49 7.76
C VAL A 219 -7.53 -2.70 7.76
N LEU A 220 -8.21 -2.57 6.62
CA LEU A 220 -9.65 -2.85 6.51
C LEU A 220 -9.99 -4.31 6.83
N PHE A 221 -9.18 -5.26 6.36
CA PHE A 221 -9.32 -6.67 6.72
C PHE A 221 -9.18 -6.89 8.23
N LEU A 222 -8.18 -6.28 8.86
CA LEU A 222 -7.99 -6.36 10.32
C LEU A 222 -9.16 -5.75 11.09
N GLN A 223 -9.77 -4.68 10.60
CA GLN A 223 -10.98 -4.11 11.21
C GLN A 223 -12.16 -5.08 11.16
N GLN A 224 -12.37 -5.72 10.01
CA GLN A 224 -13.44 -6.71 9.84
C GLN A 224 -13.22 -7.92 10.76
N LEU A 225 -11.99 -8.41 10.85
CA LEU A 225 -11.62 -9.51 11.74
C LEU A 225 -11.90 -9.19 13.22
N ARG A 226 -11.63 -7.96 13.66
CA ARG A 226 -11.83 -7.51 15.05
C ARG A 226 -13.28 -7.21 15.41
N ARG A 227 -14.06 -6.73 14.44
CA ARG A 227 -15.49 -6.42 14.64
C ARG A 227 -16.33 -7.68 14.80
N ALA A 228 -15.83 -8.83 14.37
CA ALA A 228 -16.51 -10.11 14.52
C ALA A 228 -16.48 -10.54 16.01
N PRO A 229 -17.64 -10.61 16.70
CA PRO A 229 -17.69 -11.07 18.08
C PRO A 229 -17.30 -12.55 18.20
N VAL A 230 -17.58 -13.35 17.16
CA VAL A 230 -17.18 -14.74 17.00
C VAL A 230 -16.81 -14.97 15.53
N LEU A 231 -15.68 -15.61 15.28
CA LEU A 231 -15.28 -16.02 13.94
C LEU A 231 -15.90 -17.38 13.62
N THR A 232 -16.88 -17.40 12.73
CA THR A 232 -17.48 -18.62 12.17
C THR A 232 -16.72 -19.05 10.91
N GLU A 233 -16.77 -20.33 10.56
CA GLU A 233 -16.17 -20.85 9.31
C GLU A 233 -16.57 -20.04 8.07
N SER A 234 -17.88 -19.76 7.90
CA SER A 234 -18.40 -19.01 6.75
C SER A 234 -17.85 -17.59 6.68
N LEU A 235 -17.83 -16.87 7.81
CA LEU A 235 -17.23 -15.53 7.90
C LEU A 235 -15.73 -15.56 7.61
N SER A 236 -14.98 -16.48 8.22
CA SER A 236 -13.54 -16.62 7.99
C SER A 236 -13.22 -16.92 6.52
N LEU A 237 -14.01 -17.79 5.87
CA LEU A 237 -13.89 -18.08 4.45
C LEU A 237 -14.22 -16.86 3.59
N ALA A 238 -15.28 -16.12 3.93
CA ALA A 238 -15.67 -14.90 3.21
C ALA A 238 -14.57 -13.83 3.28
N LEU A 239 -13.99 -13.60 4.47
CA LEU A 239 -12.89 -12.66 4.67
C LEU A 239 -11.64 -13.06 3.86
N LEU A 240 -11.24 -14.33 3.91
CA LEU A 240 -10.08 -14.80 3.14
C LEU A 240 -10.32 -14.75 1.64
N THR A 241 -11.52 -15.11 1.18
CA THR A 241 -11.88 -15.04 -0.24
C THR A 241 -11.84 -13.59 -0.73
N LYS A 242 -12.31 -12.64 0.09
CA LYS A 242 -12.23 -11.21 -0.19
C LYS A 242 -10.78 -10.74 -0.33
N LEU A 243 -9.93 -11.13 0.62
CA LEU A 243 -8.50 -10.81 0.64
C LEU A 243 -7.77 -11.39 -0.59
N MET A 244 -8.05 -12.65 -0.95
CA MET A 244 -7.53 -13.27 -2.16
C MET A 244 -7.99 -12.54 -3.42
N GLY A 245 -9.28 -12.19 -3.51
CA GLY A 245 -9.84 -11.42 -4.63
C GLY A 245 -9.27 -10.00 -4.73
N TRP A 246 -8.76 -9.42 -3.64
CA TRP A 246 -7.99 -8.18 -3.68
C TRP A 246 -6.61 -8.40 -4.26
N MET A 247 -5.89 -9.43 -3.84
CA MET A 247 -4.55 -9.75 -4.34
C MET A 247 -4.54 -10.10 -5.83
N GLU A 248 -5.57 -10.80 -6.32
CA GLU A 248 -5.71 -11.12 -7.75
C GLU A 248 -5.95 -9.89 -8.63
N ARG A 249 -6.70 -8.91 -8.10
CA ARG A 249 -7.04 -7.66 -8.80
C ARG A 249 -6.01 -6.55 -8.58
N ALA A 250 -5.09 -6.74 -7.63
CA ALA A 250 -4.05 -5.79 -7.29
C ALA A 250 -3.26 -5.43 -8.54
N ARG A 251 -3.36 -4.17 -8.97
CA ARG A 251 -2.44 -3.63 -9.97
C ARG A 251 -1.09 -3.45 -9.30
N VAL A 252 -0.19 -4.42 -9.51
CA VAL A 252 1.21 -4.26 -9.11
C VAL A 252 1.83 -3.30 -10.12
N GLU A 253 1.81 -2.01 -9.78
CA GLU A 253 2.67 -1.04 -10.45
C GLU A 253 4.11 -1.55 -10.36
N SER A 254 4.94 -1.30 -11.37
CA SER A 254 6.34 -1.77 -11.42
C SER A 254 7.24 -1.00 -10.44
N SER A 255 6.81 -0.81 -9.20
CA SER A 255 7.60 -0.24 -8.11
C SER A 255 7.97 -1.35 -7.12
N SER A 256 9.22 -1.33 -6.67
CA SER A 256 9.74 -2.30 -5.69
C SER A 256 8.93 -2.29 -4.38
N LEU A 257 8.41 -1.11 -3.97
CA LEU A 257 7.56 -1.00 -2.79
C LEU A 257 6.20 -1.69 -2.97
N ALA A 258 5.55 -1.56 -4.14
CA ALA A 258 4.28 -2.24 -4.41
C ALA A 258 4.46 -3.77 -4.41
N GLU A 259 5.55 -4.25 -5.03
CA GLU A 259 5.96 -5.66 -5.03
C GLU A 259 6.16 -6.18 -3.59
N MET A 260 6.89 -5.45 -2.76
CA MET A 260 7.11 -5.81 -1.34
C MET A 260 5.82 -5.89 -0.54
N LYS A 261 4.89 -4.94 -0.73
CA LYS A 261 3.59 -4.95 -0.03
C LYS A 261 2.73 -6.16 -0.40
N LEU A 262 2.76 -6.57 -1.66
CA LEU A 262 2.03 -7.76 -2.09
C LEU A 262 2.64 -9.04 -1.50
N LEU A 263 3.98 -9.15 -1.43
CA LEU A 263 4.65 -10.26 -0.75
C LEU A 263 4.35 -10.27 0.75
N PHE A 264 4.36 -9.11 1.40
CA PHE A 264 3.96 -8.97 2.79
C PHE A 264 2.53 -9.47 3.00
N LEU A 265 1.60 -9.05 2.14
CA LEU A 265 0.21 -9.49 2.17
C LEU A 265 0.09 -11.02 1.99
N ALA A 266 0.88 -11.63 1.12
CA ALA A 266 0.93 -13.07 0.93
C ALA A 266 1.42 -13.82 2.19
N ALA A 267 2.43 -13.27 2.87
CA ALA A 267 2.91 -13.81 4.14
C ALA A 267 1.81 -13.73 5.21
N GLU A 268 1.11 -12.59 5.29
CA GLU A 268 0.01 -12.41 6.24
C GLU A 268 -1.20 -13.30 5.93
N VAL A 269 -1.56 -13.54 4.67
CA VAL A 269 -2.59 -14.54 4.31
C VAL A 269 -2.20 -15.92 4.83
N THR A 270 -0.93 -16.33 4.65
CA THR A 270 -0.44 -17.60 5.17
C THR A 270 -0.55 -17.64 6.70
N ASN A 271 -0.15 -16.56 7.36
CA ASN A 271 -0.25 -16.40 8.82
C ASN A 271 -1.71 -16.48 9.31
N PHE A 272 -2.66 -15.80 8.65
CA PHE A 272 -4.08 -15.82 9.00
C PHE A 272 -4.66 -17.24 8.93
N VAL A 273 -4.36 -17.98 7.86
CA VAL A 273 -4.81 -19.37 7.70
C VAL A 273 -4.19 -20.29 8.77
N CYS A 274 -2.94 -20.05 9.14
CA CYS A 274 -2.18 -20.94 10.04
C CYS A 274 -2.33 -20.61 11.54
N LYS A 275 -2.79 -19.41 11.90
CA LYS A 275 -2.87 -18.96 13.31
C LYS A 275 -4.25 -18.41 13.68
N PRO A 276 -4.64 -17.13 13.45
CA PRO A 276 -5.95 -16.61 13.88
C PRO A 276 -7.16 -17.43 13.42
N LEU A 277 -7.10 -18.01 12.22
CA LEU A 277 -8.20 -18.78 11.64
C LEU A 277 -7.97 -20.28 11.72
N ALA A 278 -6.92 -20.73 12.43
CA ALA A 278 -6.52 -22.12 12.47
C ALA A 278 -7.60 -23.01 13.09
N GLU A 279 -8.19 -22.59 14.20
CA GLU A 279 -9.19 -23.40 14.91
C GLU A 279 -10.57 -23.34 14.24
N VAL A 280 -10.81 -22.29 13.45
CA VAL A 280 -12.13 -22.03 12.82
C VAL A 280 -12.25 -22.69 11.45
N LEU A 281 -11.15 -22.76 10.68
CA LEU A 281 -11.17 -23.30 9.33
C LEU A 281 -10.88 -24.81 9.33
N PRO A 282 -11.73 -25.65 8.71
CA PRO A 282 -11.40 -27.04 8.43
C PRO A 282 -10.11 -27.16 7.61
N ALA A 283 -9.38 -28.26 7.81
CA ALA A 283 -8.12 -28.52 7.10
C ALA A 283 -8.26 -28.51 5.57
N THR A 284 -9.44 -28.89 5.05
CA THR A 284 -9.78 -28.83 3.62
C THR A 284 -9.82 -27.40 3.09
N LEU A 285 -10.45 -26.47 3.82
CA LEU A 285 -10.52 -25.06 3.46
C LEU A 285 -9.15 -24.38 3.61
N LYS A 286 -8.41 -24.65 4.70
CA LYS A 286 -7.02 -24.14 4.84
C LYS A 286 -6.17 -24.52 3.63
N LYS A 287 -6.24 -25.79 3.24
CA LYS A 287 -5.50 -26.31 2.09
C LYS A 287 -5.93 -25.64 0.78
N GLN A 288 -7.22 -25.40 0.58
CA GLN A 288 -7.74 -24.72 -0.60
C GLN A 288 -7.22 -23.27 -0.67
N MET A 289 -7.31 -22.52 0.42
CA MET A 289 -6.84 -21.12 0.48
C MET A 289 -5.33 -21.01 0.21
N LEU A 290 -4.53 -21.85 0.88
CA LEU A 290 -3.07 -21.88 0.65
C LEU A 290 -2.72 -22.33 -0.76
N ARG A 291 -3.55 -23.19 -1.39
CA ARG A 291 -3.37 -23.58 -2.78
C ARG A 291 -3.64 -22.42 -3.74
N GLN A 292 -4.71 -21.66 -3.53
CA GLN A 292 -5.02 -20.49 -4.34
C GLN A 292 -3.90 -19.43 -4.22
N LEU A 293 -3.43 -19.17 -3.00
CA LEU A 293 -2.28 -18.29 -2.77
C LEU A 293 -1.01 -18.80 -3.48
N CYS A 294 -0.72 -20.10 -3.37
CA CYS A 294 0.37 -20.75 -4.10
C CYS A 294 0.27 -20.48 -5.60
N ASP A 295 -0.89 -20.72 -6.21
CA ASP A 295 -1.06 -20.59 -7.65
C ASP A 295 -0.90 -19.12 -8.10
N LEU A 296 -1.40 -18.16 -7.30
CA LEU A 296 -1.21 -16.72 -7.52
C LEU A 296 0.27 -16.32 -7.43
N LEU A 297 1.00 -16.77 -6.40
CA LEU A 297 2.43 -16.50 -6.24
C LEU A 297 3.25 -17.11 -7.38
N LEU A 298 2.94 -18.35 -7.80
CA LEU A 298 3.59 -18.95 -8.95
C LEU A 298 3.30 -18.16 -10.23
N GLN A 299 2.08 -17.65 -10.42
CA GLN A 299 1.75 -16.78 -11.56
C GLN A 299 2.62 -15.52 -11.58
N PHE A 300 2.77 -14.82 -10.46
CA PHE A 300 3.65 -13.67 -10.34
C PHE A 300 5.13 -14.04 -10.57
N GLY A 301 5.59 -15.14 -9.98
CA GLY A 301 6.95 -15.65 -10.15
C GLY A 301 7.32 -16.00 -11.59
N HIS A 302 6.36 -16.51 -12.37
CA HIS A 302 6.52 -16.83 -13.80
C HIS A 302 6.18 -15.69 -14.75
N ALA A 303 5.66 -14.56 -14.25
CA ALA A 303 5.24 -13.45 -15.10
C ALA A 303 6.42 -12.92 -15.96
N ARG A 304 6.15 -12.60 -17.21
CA ARG A 304 7.11 -12.03 -18.15
C ARG A 304 6.42 -10.97 -18.99
N ARG A 305 7.12 -9.91 -19.37
CA ARG A 305 6.61 -8.92 -20.31
C ARG A 305 6.43 -9.58 -21.68
N ASN A 306 5.23 -9.48 -22.23
CA ASN A 306 4.93 -9.99 -23.57
C ASN A 306 5.48 -9.03 -24.64
N ASN A 307 6.79 -9.08 -24.90
CA ASN A 307 7.36 -8.38 -26.06
C ASN A 307 7.09 -9.25 -27.30
N GLY A 308 6.12 -8.84 -28.13
CA GLY A 308 5.54 -9.65 -29.22
C GLY A 308 6.53 -10.31 -30.17
N ILE A 309 7.71 -9.72 -30.38
CA ILE A 309 8.76 -10.28 -31.24
C ILE A 309 9.54 -11.40 -30.54
N MET A 310 9.90 -11.25 -29.26
CA MET A 310 10.68 -12.27 -28.53
C MET A 310 9.86 -13.56 -28.36
N LYS A 311 8.57 -13.42 -28.05
CA LYS A 311 7.63 -14.54 -27.98
C LYS A 311 7.50 -15.27 -29.32
N ALA A 312 7.53 -14.55 -30.45
CA ALA A 312 7.40 -15.13 -31.78
C ALA A 312 8.62 -15.97 -32.21
N ILE A 313 9.80 -15.70 -31.64
CA ILE A 313 11.05 -16.43 -31.93
C ILE A 313 11.44 -17.44 -30.84
N GLY A 314 10.55 -17.71 -29.88
CA GLY A 314 10.78 -18.70 -28.82
C GLY A 314 11.75 -18.26 -27.71
N LEU A 315 12.20 -17.00 -27.72
CA LEU A 315 12.95 -16.39 -26.62
C LEU A 315 11.95 -15.80 -25.62
N GLY A 316 11.94 -16.31 -24.39
CA GLY A 316 11.05 -15.82 -23.35
C GLY A 316 11.12 -14.30 -23.17
N GLY A 317 10.01 -13.67 -22.77
CA GLY A 317 9.98 -12.25 -22.45
C GLY A 317 10.90 -11.89 -21.27
N SER A 318 11.24 -10.60 -21.12
CA SER A 318 11.94 -10.12 -19.92
C SER A 318 11.06 -10.25 -18.67
N LEU A 319 11.66 -10.23 -17.48
CA LEU A 319 10.92 -10.22 -16.22
C LEU A 319 9.92 -9.06 -16.19
N GLN A 320 8.71 -9.31 -15.69
CA GLN A 320 7.67 -8.28 -15.56
C GLN A 320 7.93 -7.37 -14.36
N TYR A 321 8.51 -7.92 -13.30
CA TYR A 321 8.77 -7.30 -12.01
C TYR A 321 10.26 -7.34 -11.67
N GLY A 322 10.64 -6.82 -10.51
CA GLY A 322 11.99 -6.98 -9.96
C GLY A 322 12.38 -8.45 -9.79
N VAL A 323 13.68 -8.76 -9.93
CA VAL A 323 14.18 -10.14 -9.79
C VAL A 323 13.97 -10.67 -8.38
N GLU A 324 14.10 -9.82 -7.35
CA GLU A 324 13.82 -10.14 -5.96
C GLU A 324 12.38 -10.62 -5.78
N PHE A 325 11.43 -9.94 -6.41
CA PHE A 325 10.01 -10.27 -6.32
C PHE A 325 9.70 -11.59 -7.02
N HIS A 326 10.24 -11.80 -8.23
CA HIS A 326 10.10 -13.05 -8.95
C HIS A 326 10.64 -14.26 -8.15
N VAL A 327 11.85 -14.14 -7.62
CA VAL A 327 12.48 -15.18 -6.79
C VAL A 327 11.65 -15.45 -5.53
N SER A 328 11.22 -14.40 -4.83
CA SER A 328 10.39 -14.49 -3.62
C SER A 328 9.06 -15.20 -3.89
N CYS A 329 8.36 -14.82 -4.96
CA CYS A 329 7.10 -15.41 -5.36
C CYS A 329 7.25 -16.90 -5.74
N LEU A 330 8.32 -17.25 -6.47
CA LEU A 330 8.62 -18.65 -6.80
C LEU A 330 8.91 -19.46 -5.55
N ALA A 331 9.79 -18.98 -4.68
CA ALA A 331 10.16 -19.66 -3.44
C ALA A 331 8.93 -19.88 -2.54
N ALA A 332 8.13 -18.85 -2.31
CA ALA A 332 6.92 -18.93 -1.48
C ALA A 332 5.85 -19.84 -2.10
N GLY A 333 5.63 -19.72 -3.42
CA GLY A 333 4.73 -20.60 -4.15
C GLY A 333 5.14 -22.07 -4.10
N ILE A 334 6.44 -22.38 -4.25
CA ILE A 334 6.99 -23.73 -4.13
C ILE A 334 6.81 -24.28 -2.71
N PHE A 335 7.13 -23.48 -1.69
CA PHE A 335 6.94 -23.84 -0.28
C PHE A 335 5.49 -24.23 -0.01
N LEU A 336 4.52 -23.38 -0.36
CA LEU A 336 3.10 -23.66 -0.17
C LEU A 336 2.62 -24.86 -1.00
N ARG A 337 3.16 -25.05 -2.22
CA ARG A 337 2.82 -26.19 -3.08
C ARG A 337 3.24 -27.53 -2.48
N LEU A 338 4.39 -27.57 -1.81
CA LEU A 338 4.87 -28.78 -1.11
C LEU A 338 3.90 -29.19 0.00
N GLN A 339 3.27 -28.22 0.65
CA GLN A 339 2.38 -28.50 1.79
C GLN A 339 0.94 -28.83 1.38
N THR A 340 0.51 -28.35 0.21
CA THR A 340 -0.89 -28.41 -0.23
C THR A 340 -1.18 -29.50 -1.27
N ARG A 341 -0.30 -30.50 -1.44
CA ARG A 341 -0.35 -31.53 -2.50
C ARG A 341 -1.73 -32.15 -2.79
N ASN A 342 -2.02 -32.39 -4.07
CA ASN A 342 -3.26 -33.06 -4.48
C ASN A 342 -3.26 -34.51 -3.98
N GLY A 343 -4.40 -34.97 -3.46
CA GLY A 343 -4.56 -36.34 -2.94
C GLY A 343 -3.82 -36.65 -1.62
N ALA A 344 -3.14 -35.67 -1.01
CA ALA A 344 -2.55 -35.81 0.33
C ALA A 344 -3.22 -34.84 1.31
N PRO A 345 -3.25 -35.11 2.64
CA PRO A 345 -3.68 -34.12 3.61
C PRO A 345 -2.74 -32.89 3.62
N LEU A 346 -3.19 -31.79 4.23
CA LEU A 346 -2.36 -30.60 4.42
C LEU A 346 -1.16 -30.95 5.29
N ARG A 347 0.06 -30.76 4.79
CA ARG A 347 1.29 -31.12 5.49
C ARG A 347 1.68 -30.06 6.52
N VAL A 348 1.10 -30.21 7.71
CA VAL A 348 1.34 -29.32 8.86
C VAL A 348 2.60 -29.66 9.65
N ASP A 349 3.08 -30.90 9.56
CA ASP A 349 4.27 -31.40 10.23
C ASP A 349 5.00 -32.43 9.33
N ASP A 350 6.01 -33.09 9.88
CA ASP A 350 6.81 -34.11 9.19
C ASP A 350 6.16 -35.51 9.16
N ARG A 351 5.04 -35.72 9.87
CA ARG A 351 4.30 -37.00 9.88
C ARG A 351 3.65 -37.28 8.53
N ILE A 352 3.28 -36.22 7.80
CA ILE A 352 2.83 -36.34 6.41
C ILE A 352 4.08 -36.37 5.52
N PRO A 353 4.29 -37.44 4.73
CA PRO A 353 5.53 -37.60 3.98
C PRO A 353 5.78 -36.46 3.00
N PHE A 354 7.01 -35.94 3.03
CA PHE A 354 7.52 -35.07 1.98
C PHE A 354 7.55 -35.82 0.65
N LYS A 355 7.03 -35.20 -0.42
CA LYS A 355 7.14 -35.73 -1.77
C LYS A 355 7.14 -34.60 -2.76
N MET A 356 8.20 -34.52 -3.55
CA MET A 356 8.25 -33.62 -4.69
C MET A 356 7.39 -34.19 -5.82
N THR A 357 6.48 -33.39 -6.36
CA THR A 357 5.73 -33.77 -7.58
C THR A 357 6.47 -33.28 -8.81
N ARG A 358 6.26 -33.91 -9.98
CA ARG A 358 6.80 -33.41 -11.25
C ARG A 358 6.47 -31.92 -11.50
N THR A 359 5.29 -31.48 -11.08
CA THR A 359 4.89 -30.06 -11.20
C THR A 359 5.70 -29.16 -10.28
N THR A 360 5.94 -29.59 -9.04
CA THR A 360 6.77 -28.84 -8.09
C THR A 360 8.23 -28.80 -8.54
N GLU A 361 8.78 -29.91 -9.04
CA GLU A 361 10.13 -29.95 -9.63
C GLU A 361 10.29 -28.99 -10.81
N LYS A 362 9.24 -28.82 -11.62
CA LYS A 362 9.27 -27.86 -12.74
C LYS A 362 9.42 -26.42 -12.22
N HIS A 363 8.66 -26.06 -11.18
CA HIS A 363 8.79 -24.72 -10.58
C HIS A 363 10.14 -24.52 -9.90
N LEU A 364 10.64 -25.54 -9.20
CA LEU A 364 11.96 -25.50 -8.55
C LEU A 364 13.10 -25.33 -9.58
N ARG A 365 13.06 -26.08 -10.70
CA ARG A 365 14.00 -25.88 -11.81
C ARG A 365 13.92 -24.48 -12.42
N SER A 366 12.72 -23.89 -12.47
CA SER A 366 12.57 -22.51 -12.94
C SER A 366 13.17 -21.49 -11.97
N LEU A 367 13.10 -21.74 -10.65
CA LEU A 367 13.78 -20.93 -9.65
C LEU A 367 15.31 -21.03 -9.82
N GLU A 368 15.85 -22.24 -9.91
CA GLU A 368 17.28 -22.48 -10.15
C GLU A 368 17.78 -21.78 -11.43
N THR A 369 17.03 -21.92 -12.53
CA THR A 369 17.36 -21.27 -13.81
C THR A 369 17.37 -19.75 -13.67
N MET A 370 16.42 -19.19 -12.90
CA MET A 370 16.37 -17.75 -12.64
C MET A 370 17.57 -17.30 -11.81
N LEU A 371 17.97 -18.05 -10.78
CA LEU A 371 19.13 -17.74 -9.95
C LEU A 371 20.45 -17.80 -10.73
N GLN A 372 20.50 -18.56 -11.82
CA GLN A 372 21.64 -18.58 -12.76
C GLN A 372 21.60 -17.47 -13.81
N SER A 373 20.52 -16.69 -13.88
CA SER A 373 20.38 -15.62 -14.88
C SER A 373 21.24 -14.40 -14.52
N LYS A 374 21.54 -13.58 -15.54
CA LYS A 374 22.25 -12.31 -15.34
C LYS A 374 21.47 -11.36 -14.43
N ASP A 375 20.14 -11.37 -14.51
CA ASP A 375 19.27 -10.52 -13.69
C ASP A 375 19.42 -10.85 -12.19
N ALA A 376 19.61 -12.13 -11.84
CA ALA A 376 19.73 -12.59 -10.46
C ALA A 376 21.16 -12.51 -9.89
N PHE A 377 22.16 -12.10 -10.68
CA PHE A 377 23.55 -12.07 -10.25
C PHE A 377 23.76 -11.25 -8.96
N GLN A 378 23.03 -10.14 -8.81
CA GLN A 378 23.08 -9.27 -7.62
C GLN A 378 22.45 -9.88 -6.36
N LEU A 379 21.70 -10.97 -6.51
CA LEU A 379 21.21 -11.74 -5.36
C LEU A 379 22.36 -12.54 -4.73
N GLY A 380 23.35 -12.95 -5.53
CA GLY A 380 24.45 -13.79 -5.07
C GLY A 380 23.94 -15.03 -4.34
N ARG A 381 24.55 -15.36 -3.19
CA ARG A 381 24.16 -16.49 -2.34
C ARG A 381 22.96 -16.21 -1.43
N ARG A 382 22.32 -15.02 -1.51
CA ARG A 382 21.21 -14.65 -0.61
C ARG A 382 20.00 -15.58 -0.81
N ALA A 383 19.80 -16.10 -2.02
CA ALA A 383 18.69 -16.98 -2.35
C ALA A 383 18.94 -18.47 -2.05
N ASP A 384 20.19 -18.89 -1.78
CA ASP A 384 20.56 -20.29 -1.54
C ASP A 384 19.74 -20.91 -0.39
N ALA A 385 19.51 -20.13 0.66
CA ALA A 385 18.71 -20.55 1.81
C ALA A 385 17.25 -20.88 1.42
N LEU A 386 16.69 -20.19 0.43
CA LEU A 386 15.31 -20.42 -0.04
C LEU A 386 15.21 -21.70 -0.86
N GLU A 387 16.23 -21.99 -1.69
CA GLU A 387 16.30 -23.26 -2.39
C GLU A 387 16.48 -24.43 -1.41
N ALA A 388 17.39 -24.29 -0.44
CA ALA A 388 17.61 -25.29 0.59
C ALA A 388 16.32 -25.58 1.39
N PHE A 389 15.54 -24.54 1.72
CA PHE A 389 14.26 -24.69 2.42
C PHE A 389 13.26 -25.54 1.62
N ALA A 390 13.17 -25.35 0.31
CA ALA A 390 12.27 -26.11 -0.56
C ALA A 390 12.67 -27.59 -0.69
N ARG A 391 13.94 -27.93 -0.39
CA ARG A 391 14.50 -29.27 -0.53
C ARG A 391 14.53 -30.05 0.77
N ASP A 392 14.52 -29.38 1.91
CA ASP A 392 14.58 -30.02 3.21
C ASP A 392 13.26 -30.72 3.54
N SER A 393 13.30 -32.05 3.50
CA SER A 393 12.14 -32.92 3.78
C SER A 393 11.56 -32.76 5.19
N ARG A 394 12.29 -32.14 6.12
CA ARG A 394 11.83 -31.89 7.50
C ARG A 394 10.96 -30.64 7.60
N ARG A 395 11.12 -29.68 6.69
CA ARG A 395 10.37 -28.42 6.69
C ARG A 395 8.93 -28.65 6.27
N SER A 396 7.98 -28.07 6.98
CA SER A 396 6.53 -28.23 6.81
C SER A 396 5.81 -26.88 6.91
N LEU A 397 4.47 -26.87 6.94
CA LEU A 397 3.72 -25.62 7.15
C LEU A 397 3.96 -25.03 8.56
N ALA A 398 4.35 -25.83 9.56
CA ALA A 398 4.72 -25.31 10.88
C ALA A 398 5.91 -24.34 10.82
N ASP A 399 6.80 -24.51 9.83
CA ASP A 399 7.97 -23.67 9.63
C ASP A 399 7.69 -22.38 8.83
N GLN A 400 6.43 -22.04 8.57
CA GLN A 400 6.09 -20.90 7.69
C GLN A 400 6.63 -19.55 8.19
N ASP A 401 6.66 -19.32 9.52
CA ASP A 401 7.24 -18.10 10.10
C ASP A 401 8.73 -18.01 9.78
N GLU A 402 9.48 -19.11 9.97
CA GLU A 402 10.91 -19.17 9.67
C GLU A 402 11.15 -19.00 8.16
N PHE A 403 10.30 -19.58 7.32
CA PHE A 403 10.36 -19.43 5.88
C PHE A 403 10.25 -17.96 5.46
N PHE A 404 9.22 -17.23 5.92
CA PHE A 404 9.02 -15.83 5.54
C PHE A 404 10.07 -14.89 6.14
N VAL A 405 10.54 -15.16 7.37
CA VAL A 405 11.69 -14.44 7.95
C VAL A 405 12.94 -14.64 7.08
N THR A 406 13.22 -15.86 6.66
CA THR A 406 14.34 -16.18 5.75
C THR A 406 14.18 -15.45 4.42
N LEU A 407 12.99 -15.51 3.81
CA LEU A 407 12.68 -14.86 2.54
C LEU A 407 12.92 -13.35 2.61
N PHE A 408 12.31 -12.66 3.58
CA PHE A 408 12.44 -11.21 3.66
C PHE A 408 13.85 -10.77 4.03
N SER A 409 14.52 -11.47 4.95
CA SER A 409 15.89 -11.13 5.36
C SER A 409 16.90 -11.34 4.24
N SER A 410 16.70 -12.35 3.38
CA SER A 410 17.55 -12.61 2.23
C SER A 410 17.28 -11.67 1.06
N MET A 411 16.01 -11.49 0.70
CA MET A 411 15.63 -10.79 -0.53
C MET A 411 15.57 -9.28 -0.35
N TYR A 412 15.20 -8.82 0.85
CA TYR A 412 14.95 -7.41 1.17
C TYR A 412 15.62 -6.97 2.50
N PRO A 413 16.95 -7.15 2.67
CA PRO A 413 17.64 -6.95 3.95
C PRO A 413 17.54 -5.52 4.51
N ALA A 414 17.33 -4.51 3.66
CA ALA A 414 17.16 -3.12 4.08
C ALA A 414 15.73 -2.79 4.58
N HIS A 415 14.77 -3.70 4.40
CA HIS A 415 13.35 -3.45 4.60
C HIS A 415 12.80 -4.23 5.79
N GLY A 416 13.33 -3.96 6.99
CA GLY A 416 12.95 -4.65 8.23
C GLY A 416 11.46 -4.59 8.59
N TRP A 417 10.69 -3.67 8.01
CA TRP A 417 9.23 -3.60 8.17
C TRP A 417 8.50 -4.85 7.66
N LEU A 418 9.10 -5.59 6.71
CA LEU A 418 8.55 -6.84 6.18
C LEU A 418 8.54 -7.97 7.23
N LEU A 419 9.29 -7.82 8.32
CA LEU A 419 9.30 -8.76 9.44
C LEU A 419 8.26 -8.41 10.53
N ALA A 420 7.55 -7.28 10.37
CA ALA A 420 6.44 -6.96 11.25
C ALA A 420 5.31 -7.99 11.10
N LYS A 421 4.53 -8.21 12.15
CA LYS A 421 3.35 -9.08 12.12
C LYS A 421 2.10 -8.27 12.35
N CYS A 422 1.04 -8.51 11.56
CA CYS A 422 -0.24 -7.83 11.71
C CYS A 422 -0.98 -8.21 13.00
N LEU A 423 -0.83 -9.47 13.42
CA LEU A 423 -1.40 -10.02 14.65
C LEU A 423 -0.28 -10.78 15.38
N PRO A 424 -0.24 -10.72 16.72
CA PRO A 424 0.78 -11.38 17.54
C PRO A 424 0.82 -12.90 17.35
#